data_AF-A0A9D4AIB5-F1
#
_entry.id   AF-A0A9D4AIB5-F1
#
_cell.length_a   1.000
_cell.length_b   1.000
_cell.length_c   1.000
_cell.angle_alpha   90.00
_cell.angle_beta   90.00
_cell.angle_gamma   90.00
#
_symmetry.space_group_name_H-M   'P 1'
#
loop_
_entity.id
_entity.type
_entity.pdbx_description
1 polymer ?
#
loop_
_entity_poly.entity_id
_entity_poly.type
_entity_poly.pdbx_seq_one_letter_code
_entity_poly.pdbx_strand_id
1 'polypeptide(L)'
;MTDKAVYSNGTISNFKEKLPLGCTASDGNTSLFNAEKFELRADDVLKNVKDGNPSIKFSKQVHSYINESMTNTVDLKLFGRKIGFNALMNQAIALCMRSHLFRLMDFENNYFLTRFRTKRDCLKVSVDGP
;
A
#
# COMPACT_ATOMS: atom_id res chain seq x y z
N MET A 1 5.80 18.64 46.64
CA MET A 1 4.63 17.84 46.23
C MET A 1 4.82 17.48 44.78
N THR A 2 5.11 16.20 44.52
CA THR A 2 5.48 15.62 43.24
C THR A 2 4.23 15.17 42.52
N ASP A 3 3.96 15.74 41.34
CA ASP A 3 2.84 15.31 40.51
C ASP A 3 3.27 14.11 39.65
N LYS A 4 2.56 12.99 39.80
CA LYS A 4 2.85 11.75 39.09
C LYS A 4 2.11 11.77 37.76
N ALA A 5 2.85 11.74 36.64
CA ALA A 5 2.28 11.46 35.34
C ALA A 5 1.63 10.06 35.36
N VAL A 6 0.32 10.04 35.20
CA VAL A 6 -0.47 8.82 35.01
C VAL A 6 -0.15 8.29 33.61
N TYR A 7 0.63 7.22 33.54
CA TYR A 7 0.74 6.43 32.32
C TYR A 7 -0.60 5.76 32.09
N SER A 8 -1.38 6.27 31.14
CA SER A 8 -2.51 5.54 30.60
C SER A 8 -1.99 4.21 30.04
N ASN A 9 -2.56 3.10 30.50
CA ASN A 9 -2.37 1.76 29.96
C ASN A 9 -2.98 1.67 28.54
N GLY A 10 -2.47 2.47 27.61
CA GLY A 10 -2.73 2.31 26.19
C GLY A 10 -1.90 1.15 25.72
N THR A 11 -2.56 0.03 25.40
CA THR A 11 -1.97 -1.09 24.67
C THR A 11 -1.15 -0.53 23.51
N ILE A 12 0.18 -0.70 23.57
CA ILE A 12 1.07 -0.34 22.46
C ILE A 12 0.72 -1.30 21.33
N SER A 13 -0.14 -0.86 20.42
CA SER A 13 -0.54 -1.65 19.26
C SER A 13 0.69 -1.94 18.43
N ASN A 14 1.02 -3.22 18.33
CA ASN A 14 2.12 -3.77 17.55
C ASN A 14 1.90 -3.47 16.04
N PHE A 15 2.96 -3.17 15.28
CA PHE A 15 2.92 -3.01 13.82
C PHE A 15 2.15 -4.13 13.09
N LYS A 16 2.18 -5.36 13.63
CA LYS A 16 1.45 -6.54 13.14
C LYS A 16 -0.08 -6.36 13.15
N GLU A 17 -0.62 -5.58 14.06
CA GLU A 17 -2.06 -5.26 14.15
C GLU A 17 -2.48 -4.19 13.13
N LYS A 18 -1.51 -3.44 12.58
CA LYS A 18 -1.73 -2.51 11.47
C LYS A 18 -1.54 -3.15 10.09
N LEU A 19 -1.17 -4.44 10.05
CA LEU A 19 -1.22 -5.21 8.81
C LEU A 19 -2.68 -5.56 8.50
N PRO A 20 -3.11 -5.46 7.23
CA PRO A 20 -4.51 -5.61 6.86
C PRO A 20 -4.94 -7.08 6.98
N LEU A 21 -5.46 -7.48 8.14
CA LEU A 21 -6.54 -8.47 8.15
C LEU A 21 -7.76 -7.80 7.51
N GLY A 22 -8.34 -8.51 6.53
CA GLY A 22 -9.28 -7.97 5.55
C GLY A 22 -10.39 -7.10 6.14
N CYS A 23 -10.62 -5.96 5.50
CA CYS A 23 -11.84 -5.18 5.69
C CYS A 23 -13.02 -6.03 5.19
N THR A 24 -13.90 -6.46 6.11
CA THR A 24 -15.19 -7.06 5.79
C THR A 24 -16.16 -5.95 5.38
N ALA A 25 -16.20 -5.65 4.08
CA ALA A 25 -17.35 -5.03 3.47
C ALA A 25 -18.22 -6.14 2.88
N SER A 26 -19.45 -6.24 3.40
CA SER A 26 -20.51 -7.12 2.91
C SER A 26 -20.90 -6.70 1.49
N ASP A 27 -20.21 -7.23 0.48
CA ASP A 27 -20.74 -7.36 -0.87
C ASP A 27 -20.15 -8.62 -1.51
N GLY A 28 -21.04 -9.52 -1.90
CA GLY A 28 -20.80 -10.92 -2.29
C GLY A 28 -20.03 -11.12 -3.59
N ASN A 29 -18.82 -10.60 -3.68
CA ASN A 29 -17.79 -11.06 -4.61
C ASN A 29 -16.45 -11.08 -3.88
N THR A 30 -16.36 -11.98 -2.90
CA THR A 30 -15.11 -12.39 -2.24
C THR A 30 -14.25 -13.14 -3.23
N SER A 31 -13.59 -12.41 -4.11
CA SER A 31 -12.53 -12.93 -4.96
C SER A 31 -11.71 -11.74 -5.42
N LEU A 32 -10.53 -11.56 -4.84
CA LEU A 32 -9.36 -10.99 -5.53
C LEU A 32 -8.08 -10.96 -4.69
N PHE A 33 -8.05 -11.69 -3.57
CA PHE A 33 -6.85 -12.45 -3.29
C PHE A 33 -6.99 -13.77 -4.06
N ASN A 34 -6.50 -13.82 -5.30
CA ASN A 34 -5.74 -15.01 -5.67
C ASN A 34 -4.47 -14.96 -4.80
N ALA A 35 -4.66 -15.17 -3.49
CA ALA A 35 -3.60 -15.59 -2.63
C ALA A 35 -3.41 -17.06 -3.00
N GLU A 36 -2.72 -17.29 -4.12
CA GLU A 36 -1.72 -18.34 -4.03
C GLU A 36 -0.94 -18.02 -2.76
N LYS A 37 -1.05 -18.91 -1.78
CA LYS A 37 -0.57 -18.69 -0.43
C LYS A 37 0.95 -18.57 -0.53
N PHE A 38 1.44 -17.35 -0.74
CA PHE A 38 2.86 -17.07 -0.74
C PHE A 38 3.38 -17.33 0.66
N GLU A 39 4.28 -18.29 0.77
CA GLU A 39 4.92 -18.66 2.02
C GLU A 39 6.34 -18.10 2.02
N LEU A 40 6.58 -17.14 2.91
CA LEU A 40 7.89 -16.53 3.08
C LEU A 40 8.79 -17.48 3.86
N ARG A 41 9.90 -17.90 3.26
CA ARG A 41 10.89 -18.77 3.88
C ARG A 41 11.97 -17.96 4.60
N ALA A 42 12.75 -18.62 5.45
CA ALA A 42 13.81 -17.95 6.21
C ALA A 42 14.95 -17.43 5.33
N ASP A 43 15.24 -18.13 4.23
CA ASP A 43 16.26 -17.81 3.23
C ASP A 43 15.80 -16.74 2.22
N ASP A 44 14.52 -16.38 2.23
CA ASP A 44 13.95 -15.39 1.31
C ASP A 44 14.30 -13.93 1.65
N VAL A 45 14.71 -13.67 2.89
CA VAL A 45 15.04 -12.32 3.38
C VAL A 45 16.39 -12.34 4.09
N LEU A 46 17.41 -11.81 3.42
CA LEU A 46 18.74 -11.65 4.00
C LEU A 46 18.87 -10.23 4.54
N LYS A 47 18.99 -10.10 5.86
CA LYS A 47 19.24 -8.83 6.56
C LYS A 47 20.72 -8.77 6.92
N ASN A 48 21.39 -7.71 6.49
CA ASN A 48 22.81 -7.47 6.71
C ASN A 48 23.04 -6.01 7.13
N VAL A 49 24.27 -5.69 7.52
CA VAL A 49 24.75 -4.31 7.65
C VAL A 49 25.89 -4.14 6.67
N LYS A 50 25.77 -3.21 5.74
CA LYS A 50 26.79 -2.88 4.74
C LYS A 50 27.24 -1.45 4.97
N ASP A 51 28.53 -1.26 5.25
CA ASP A 51 29.12 0.06 5.49
C ASP A 51 28.44 0.86 6.63
N GLY A 52 28.01 0.15 7.68
CA GLY A 52 27.25 0.74 8.79
C GLY A 52 25.75 0.92 8.51
N ASN A 53 25.28 0.68 7.28
CA ASN A 53 23.90 0.87 6.89
C ASN A 53 23.15 -0.48 6.88
N PRO A 54 21.93 -0.54 7.45
CA PRO A 54 21.11 -1.74 7.34
C PRO A 54 20.78 -2.02 5.86
N SER A 55 20.95 -3.27 5.45
CA SER A 55 20.72 -3.75 4.10
C SER A 55 19.80 -4.97 4.15
N ILE A 56 18.85 -5.02 3.22
CA ILE A 56 17.93 -6.15 3.06
C ILE A 56 18.02 -6.60 1.61
N LYS A 57 18.18 -7.91 1.40
CA LYS A 57 18.10 -8.54 0.09
C LYS A 57 16.98 -9.57 0.10
N PHE A 58 16.16 -9.54 -0.94
CA PHE A 58 15.07 -10.47 -1.14
C PHE A 58 15.46 -11.53 -2.17
N SER A 59 14.91 -12.74 -2.02
CA SER A 59 15.04 -13.78 -3.05
C SER A 59 14.32 -13.37 -4.34
N LYS A 60 14.65 -14.04 -5.44
CA LYS A 60 13.95 -13.85 -6.71
C LYS A 60 12.44 -14.13 -6.58
N GLN A 61 12.08 -15.11 -5.76
CA GLN A 61 10.68 -15.48 -5.54
C GLN A 61 9.90 -14.35 -4.86
N VAL A 62 10.46 -13.75 -3.80
CA VAL A 62 9.87 -12.58 -3.14
C VAL A 62 9.73 -11.41 -4.12
N HIS A 63 10.76 -11.16 -4.94
CA HIS A 63 10.69 -10.11 -5.96
C HIS A 63 9.55 -10.35 -6.97
N SER A 64 9.42 -11.56 -7.49
CA SER A 64 8.33 -11.94 -8.38
C SER A 64 6.96 -11.75 -7.74
N TYR A 65 6.81 -12.18 -6.48
CA TYR A 65 5.56 -12.01 -5.73
C TYR A 65 5.20 -10.54 -5.53
N ILE A 66 6.16 -9.70 -5.12
CA ILE A 66 5.95 -8.26 -4.98
C ILE A 66 5.51 -7.67 -6.32
N ASN A 67 6.21 -7.99 -7.41
CA ASN A 67 5.90 -7.48 -8.73
C ASN A 67 4.50 -7.88 -9.19
N GLU A 68 4.12 -9.14 -9.01
CA GLU A 68 2.79 -9.65 -9.34
C GLU A 68 1.71 -8.95 -8.51
N SER A 69 1.94 -8.79 -7.20
CA SER A 69 1.02 -8.10 -6.29
C SER A 69 0.76 -6.63 -6.66
N MET A 70 1.66 -6.04 -7.46
CA MET A 70 1.64 -4.64 -7.91
C MET A 70 1.27 -4.45 -9.39
N THR A 71 0.85 -5.50 -10.10
CA THR A 71 0.61 -5.48 -11.56
C THR A 71 -0.32 -4.37 -12.07
N ASN A 72 -1.22 -3.84 -11.24
CA ASN A 72 -2.14 -2.75 -11.58
C ASN A 72 -2.00 -1.54 -10.63
N THR A 73 -0.80 -1.32 -10.12
CA THR A 73 -0.50 -0.24 -9.19
C THR A 73 0.28 0.87 -9.89
N VAL A 74 -0.07 2.13 -9.64
CA VAL A 74 0.59 3.31 -10.20
C VAL A 74 1.08 4.24 -9.08
N ASP A 75 2.29 4.76 -9.25
CA ASP A 75 2.83 5.85 -8.44
C ASP A 75 2.30 7.19 -8.98
N LEU A 76 1.50 7.88 -8.17
CA LEU A 76 0.99 9.22 -8.44
C LEU A 76 1.86 10.23 -7.70
N LYS A 77 2.43 11.18 -8.44
CA LYS A 77 3.16 12.32 -7.87
C LYS A 77 2.43 13.61 -8.19
N LEU A 78 2.08 14.37 -7.16
CA LEU A 78 1.53 15.71 -7.36
C LEU A 78 2.67 16.70 -7.59
N PHE A 79 2.62 17.39 -8.73
CA PHE A 79 3.47 18.53 -9.02
C PHE A 79 2.68 19.83 -8.82
N GLY A 80 3.28 20.82 -8.15
CA GLY A 80 2.65 22.12 -7.94
C GLY A 80 1.81 22.21 -6.66
N ARG A 81 0.56 22.68 -6.78
CA ARG A 81 -0.30 22.93 -5.62
C ARG A 81 -0.67 21.61 -4.95
N LYS A 82 -0.45 21.53 -3.63
CA LYS A 82 -0.90 20.39 -2.84
C LYS A 82 -2.43 20.34 -2.87
N ILE A 83 -2.98 19.28 -3.44
CA ILE A 83 -4.38 18.94 -3.29
C ILE A 83 -4.54 17.97 -2.11
N GLY A 84 -5.64 18.07 -1.38
CA GLY A 84 -5.91 17.15 -0.28
C GLY A 84 -6.16 15.73 -0.79
N PHE A 85 -5.91 14.72 0.05
CA PHE A 85 -6.10 13.30 -0.26
C PHE A 85 -7.47 12.99 -0.89
N ASN A 86 -8.55 13.57 -0.34
CA ASN A 86 -9.90 13.35 -0.86
C ASN A 86 -10.10 13.92 -2.28
N ALA A 87 -9.48 15.05 -2.59
CA ALA A 87 -9.56 15.64 -3.93
C ALA A 87 -8.84 14.77 -4.96
N LEU A 88 -7.64 14.27 -4.60
CA LEU A 88 -6.88 13.33 -5.42
C LEU A 88 -7.63 12.01 -5.63
N MET A 89 -8.20 11.46 -4.55
CA MET A 89 -9.02 10.26 -4.61
C MET A 89 -10.19 10.43 -5.59
N ASN A 90 -10.93 11.54 -5.49
CA ASN A 90 -12.07 11.83 -6.36
C ASN A 90 -11.66 11.97 -7.84
N GLN A 91 -10.53 12.62 -8.11
CA GLN A 91 -9.95 12.74 -9.44
C GLN A 91 -9.57 11.37 -10.03
N ALA A 92 -8.82 10.56 -9.27
CA ALA A 92 -8.45 9.21 -9.69
C ALA A 92 -9.68 8.32 -9.93
N ILE A 93 -10.73 8.43 -9.11
CA ILE A 93 -12.00 7.73 -9.30
C ILE A 93 -12.71 8.21 -10.58
N ALA A 94 -12.73 9.52 -10.87
CA ALA A 94 -13.40 10.06 -12.06
C ALA A 94 -12.81 9.53 -13.37
N LEU A 95 -11.51 9.22 -13.39
CA LEU A 95 -10.83 8.66 -14.55
C LEU A 95 -11.05 7.16 -14.72
N CYS A 96 -11.38 6.46 -13.64
CA CYS A 96 -11.71 5.03 -13.68
C CYS A 96 -13.06 4.84 -14.35
N MET A 97 -13.12 4.02 -15.40
CA MET A 97 -14.30 3.88 -16.26
C MET A 97 -15.37 2.94 -15.68
N ARG A 98 -15.72 3.10 -14.38
CA ARG A 98 -16.64 2.29 -13.53
C ARG A 98 -15.96 1.35 -12.51
N SER A 99 -14.64 1.40 -12.36
CA SER A 99 -13.96 0.64 -11.31
C SER A 99 -13.88 1.44 -10.02
N HIS A 100 -14.38 0.90 -8.92
CA HIS A 100 -14.01 1.41 -7.59
C HIS A 100 -12.51 1.27 -7.43
N LEU A 101 -11.84 2.39 -7.18
CA LEU A 101 -10.42 2.42 -6.82
C LEU A 101 -10.25 1.55 -5.56
N PHE A 102 -9.37 0.56 -5.61
CA PHE A 102 -9.29 -0.44 -4.55
C PHE A 102 -8.51 0.07 -3.34
N ARG A 103 -7.48 0.90 -3.57
CA ARG A 103 -6.61 1.42 -2.51
C ARG A 103 -5.81 2.62 -3.01
N LEU A 104 -5.82 3.72 -2.25
CA LEU A 104 -4.87 4.85 -2.37
C LEU A 104 -4.07 4.91 -1.06
N MET A 105 -2.75 4.90 -1.15
CA MET A 105 -1.83 4.95 -0.01
C MET A 105 -0.95 6.19 -0.12
N ASP A 106 -0.82 6.94 0.97
CA ASP A 106 0.05 8.11 1.06
C ASP A 106 1.48 7.67 1.44
N PHE A 107 2.46 8.05 0.63
CA PHE A 107 3.90 7.79 0.84
C PHE A 107 4.66 9.04 1.30
N GLU A 108 3.93 10.08 1.71
CA GLU A 108 4.44 11.41 2.03
C GLU A 108 5.10 12.10 0.82
N ASN A 109 5.58 13.34 1.00
CA ASN A 109 6.23 14.13 -0.06
C ASN A 109 5.43 14.25 -1.37
N ASN A 110 4.10 14.20 -1.25
CA ASN A 110 3.14 14.22 -2.35
C ASN A 110 3.26 13.02 -3.32
N TYR A 111 3.75 11.89 -2.81
CA TYR A 111 3.69 10.59 -3.48
C TYR A 111 2.50 9.79 -2.96
N PHE A 112 1.76 9.21 -3.88
CA PHE A 112 0.65 8.34 -3.58
C PHE A 112 0.75 7.08 -4.43
N LEU A 113 0.31 5.96 -3.86
CA LEU A 113 0.26 4.70 -4.56
C LEU A 113 -1.19 4.29 -4.71
N THR A 114 -1.64 4.09 -5.94
CA THR A 114 -3.00 3.64 -6.22
C THR A 114 -3.02 2.28 -6.88
N ARG A 115 -3.88 1.38 -6.41
CA ARG A 115 -4.12 0.08 -7.06
C ARG A 115 -5.47 0.06 -7.74
N PHE A 116 -5.45 -0.22 -9.03
CA PHE A 116 -6.63 -0.34 -9.87
C PHE A 116 -7.11 -1.78 -9.99
N ARG A 117 -8.42 -1.94 -10.19
CA ARG A 117 -9.02 -3.26 -10.40
C ARG A 117 -8.69 -3.84 -11.78
N THR A 118 -8.56 -2.98 -12.80
CA THR A 118 -8.30 -3.40 -14.17
C THR A 118 -7.05 -2.73 -14.74
N LYS A 119 -6.34 -3.47 -15.60
CA LYS A 119 -5.20 -2.93 -16.37
C LYS A 119 -5.61 -1.73 -17.24
N ARG A 120 -6.85 -1.72 -17.73
CA ARG A 120 -7.38 -0.63 -18.56
C ARG A 120 -7.44 0.68 -17.77
N ASP A 121 -7.98 0.64 -16.55
CA ASP A 121 -8.07 1.83 -15.69
C ASP A 121 -6.68 2.31 -15.26
N CYS A 122 -5.79 1.36 -14.93
CA CYS A 122 -4.39 1.63 -14.65
C CYS A 122 -3.70 2.39 -15.80
N LEU A 123 -3.81 1.87 -17.03
CA LEU A 123 -3.23 2.50 -18.21
C LEU A 123 -3.86 3.87 -18.50
N LYS A 124 -5.17 3.99 -18.30
CA LYS A 124 -5.88 5.25 -18.53
C LYS A 124 -5.36 6.35 -17.60
N VAL A 125 -5.25 6.09 -16.29
CA VAL A 125 -4.71 7.09 -15.35
C VAL A 125 -3.23 7.37 -15.61
N SER A 126 -2.45 6.38 -16.06
CA SER A 126 -1.05 6.60 -16.46
C SER A 126 -0.88 7.53 -17.66
N VAL A 127 -1.84 7.52 -18.60
CA VAL A 127 -1.79 8.35 -19.81
C VAL A 127 -2.43 9.71 -19.58
N ASP A 128 -3.62 9.73 -18.97
CA ASP A 128 -4.44 10.93 -18.85
C ASP A 128 -4.04 11.78 -17.62
N GLY A 129 -3.35 11.17 -16.64
CA GLY A 129 -3.07 11.76 -15.34
C GLY A 129 -4.31 11.87 -14.46
N PRO A 130 -4.17 11.92 -13.11
CA PRO A 130 -5.26 12.23 -12.18
C PRO A 130 -5.80 13.66 -12.36
#